data_AF-A0A0D7X5P0-F1
#
_entry.id   AF-A0A0D7X5P0-F1
#
_cell.length_a   1.000
_cell.length_b   1.000
_cell.length_c   1.000
_cell.angle_alpha   90.00
_cell.angle_beta   90.00
_cell.angle_gamma   90.00
#
_symmetry.space_group_name_H-M   'P 1'
#
loop_
_entity.id
_entity.type
_entity.pdbx_description
1 polymer ?
#
loop_
_entity_poly.entity_id
_entity_poly.type
_entity_poly.pdbx_seq_one_letter_code
_entity_poly.pdbx_strand_id
1 'polypeptide(L)'
;MKFLIFNGKTIKTMLLIPLLAMSVFPGLTGTESASNEELAKQSIKNYVEAAQSGDASEAAKWVIDTRFNSEQEQLKEYKESVSNNPFSDVSIKNVVSASDGTYTATVELTRKDDGSINTVTYPIIKKGDSWKVLVGGQETKSKKVEKLIQSQSEENSTSSVKPSAVELTSYGVNF
;
A
#
# COMPACT_ATOMS: atom_id res chain seq x y z
N MET A 1 -32.97 -48.17 73.55
CA MET A 1 -33.46 -46.76 73.48
C MET A 1 -32.24 -45.84 73.59
N LYS A 2 -32.23 -44.76 72.80
CA LYS A 2 -31.22 -43.66 72.73
C LYS A 2 -30.03 -43.81 71.74
N PHE A 3 -30.28 -43.19 70.59
CA PHE A 3 -29.42 -42.48 69.64
C PHE A 3 -28.08 -41.95 70.17
N LEU A 4 -27.06 -42.01 69.32
CA LEU A 4 -26.17 -40.89 69.02
C LEU A 4 -25.85 -40.86 67.51
N ILE A 5 -25.90 -39.65 66.97
CA ILE A 5 -25.82 -39.24 65.57
C ILE A 5 -24.35 -39.24 65.10
N PHE A 6 -24.08 -39.75 63.90
CA PHE A 6 -22.81 -39.51 63.20
C PHE A 6 -23.06 -38.82 61.86
N ASN A 7 -22.32 -37.72 61.69
CA ASN A 7 -22.36 -36.76 60.62
C ASN A 7 -21.95 -37.35 59.26
N GLY A 8 -22.53 -36.76 58.21
CA GLY A 8 -22.46 -37.26 56.85
C GLY A 8 -21.07 -37.25 56.22
N LYS A 9 -20.82 -38.29 55.42
CA LYS A 9 -20.22 -38.25 54.07
C LYS A 9 -20.05 -39.70 53.57
N THR A 10 -20.90 -40.14 52.64
CA THR A 10 -20.60 -41.26 51.72
C THR A 10 -21.22 -41.02 50.34
N ILE A 11 -20.40 -40.39 49.49
CA ILE A 11 -20.11 -40.74 48.08
C ILE A 11 -21.11 -41.72 47.45
N LYS A 12 -21.94 -41.21 46.52
CA LYS A 12 -22.54 -42.02 45.45
C LYS A 12 -22.22 -41.40 44.11
N THR A 13 -21.20 -41.99 43.48
CA THR A 13 -20.86 -41.89 42.07
C THR A 13 -22.03 -42.39 41.23
N MET A 14 -22.58 -41.58 40.32
CA MET A 14 -23.40 -42.11 39.23
C MET A 14 -23.35 -41.18 38.00
N LEU A 15 -22.47 -41.59 37.08
CA LEU A 15 -22.55 -41.49 35.62
C LEU A 15 -22.96 -40.13 35.00
N LEU A 16 -21.96 -39.28 34.72
CA LEU A 16 -22.09 -38.19 33.75
C LEU A 16 -21.87 -38.78 32.34
N ILE A 17 -22.90 -38.78 31.49
CA ILE A 17 -22.81 -39.17 30.09
C ILE A 17 -22.29 -37.96 29.30
N PRO A 18 -21.10 -37.98 28.67
CA PRO A 18 -20.74 -36.95 27.72
C PRO A 18 -21.51 -37.21 26.42
N LEU A 19 -22.48 -36.33 26.13
CA LEU A 19 -23.20 -36.30 24.86
C LEU A 19 -22.25 -35.80 23.77
N LEU A 20 -21.50 -36.73 23.18
CA LEU A 20 -20.60 -36.47 22.06
C LEU A 20 -21.45 -36.32 20.78
N ALA A 21 -21.94 -35.10 20.53
CA ALA A 21 -22.56 -34.77 19.26
C ALA A 21 -21.47 -34.74 18.18
N MET A 22 -21.30 -35.86 17.47
CA MET A 22 -20.58 -35.89 16.20
C MET A 22 -21.43 -35.15 15.15
N SER A 23 -21.28 -33.83 15.10
CA SER A 23 -21.75 -33.05 13.96
C SER A 23 -20.90 -33.42 12.75
N VAL A 24 -21.50 -34.15 11.82
CA VAL A 24 -21.00 -34.32 10.46
C VAL A 24 -20.82 -32.94 9.84
N PHE A 25 -19.58 -32.49 9.69
CA PHE A 25 -19.26 -31.37 8.82
C PHE A 25 -19.39 -31.88 7.38
N PRO A 26 -20.33 -31.41 6.56
CA PRO A 26 -20.22 -31.60 5.13
C PRO A 26 -18.96 -30.85 4.68
N GLY A 27 -17.93 -31.60 4.30
CA GLY A 27 -16.74 -31.07 3.65
C GLY A 27 -17.15 -30.47 2.31
N LEU A 28 -17.39 -29.16 2.30
CA LEU A 28 -17.45 -28.36 1.08
C LEU A 28 -16.02 -28.18 0.57
N THR A 29 -15.48 -29.21 -0.10
CA THR A 29 -14.28 -29.06 -0.94
C THR A 29 -14.74 -28.74 -2.35
N GLY A 30 -14.73 -27.47 -2.71
CA GLY A 30 -15.12 -27.04 -4.05
C GLY A 30 -15.18 -25.53 -4.21
N THR A 31 -14.18 -24.79 -3.74
CA THR A 31 -13.94 -23.43 -4.24
C THR A 31 -13.12 -23.57 -5.51
N GLU A 32 -13.73 -23.27 -6.67
CA GLU A 32 -12.98 -23.00 -7.89
C GLU A 32 -11.95 -21.92 -7.55
N SER A 33 -10.66 -22.27 -7.63
CA SER A 33 -9.60 -21.31 -7.36
C SER A 33 -9.64 -20.25 -8.46
N ALA A 34 -9.88 -18.99 -8.08
CA ALA A 34 -9.86 -17.88 -9.01
C ALA A 34 -8.57 -17.89 -9.84
N SER A 35 -8.67 -17.54 -11.12
CA SER A 35 -7.52 -17.47 -12.00
C SER A 35 -6.52 -16.40 -11.52
N ASN A 36 -5.25 -16.55 -11.90
CA ASN A 36 -4.22 -15.56 -11.58
C ASN A 36 -4.59 -14.15 -12.08
N GLU A 37 -5.26 -14.07 -13.23
CA GLU A 37 -5.70 -12.79 -13.79
C GLU A 37 -6.79 -12.14 -12.93
N GLU A 38 -7.78 -12.92 -12.48
CA GLU A 38 -8.83 -12.42 -11.59
C GLU A 38 -8.26 -11.94 -10.25
N LEU A 39 -7.31 -12.71 -9.68
CA LEU A 39 -6.65 -12.33 -8.44
C LEU A 39 -5.78 -11.06 -8.61
N ALA A 40 -5.13 -10.90 -9.76
CA ALA A 40 -4.38 -9.67 -10.07
C ALA A 40 -5.33 -8.47 -10.23
N LYS A 41 -6.45 -8.62 -10.95
CA LYS A 41 -7.50 -7.59 -11.06
C LYS A 41 -8.07 -7.20 -9.70
N GLN A 42 -8.31 -8.19 -8.83
CA GLN A 42 -8.79 -7.95 -7.48
C GLN A 42 -7.77 -7.20 -6.63
N SER A 43 -6.47 -7.53 -6.75
CA SER A 43 -5.40 -6.84 -6.01
C SER A 43 -5.34 -5.35 -6.31
N ILE A 44 -5.32 -4.96 -7.59
CA ILE A 44 -5.29 -3.53 -7.96
C ILE A 44 -6.60 -2.83 -7.58
N LYS A 45 -7.75 -3.51 -7.72
CA LYS A 45 -9.04 -2.98 -7.29
C LYS A 45 -9.04 -2.65 -5.80
N ASN A 46 -8.65 -3.59 -4.96
CA ASN A 46 -8.60 -3.40 -3.51
C ASN A 46 -7.63 -2.29 -3.11
N TYR A 47 -6.46 -2.22 -3.75
CA TYR A 47 -5.51 -1.13 -3.53
C TYR A 47 -6.13 0.24 -3.85
N VAL A 48 -6.76 0.38 -5.02
CA VAL A 48 -7.37 1.65 -5.46
C VAL A 48 -8.53 2.04 -4.54
N GLU A 49 -9.41 1.11 -4.18
CA GLU A 49 -10.56 1.37 -3.30
C GLU A 49 -10.10 1.78 -1.88
N ALA A 50 -9.06 1.12 -1.35
CA ALA A 50 -8.48 1.49 -0.06
C ALA A 50 -7.82 2.88 -0.11
N ALA A 51 -7.06 3.17 -1.18
CA ALA A 51 -6.43 4.47 -1.37
C ALA A 51 -7.47 5.60 -1.53
N GLN A 52 -8.55 5.37 -2.26
CA GLN A 52 -9.65 6.33 -2.42
C GLN A 52 -10.43 6.58 -1.13
N SER A 53 -10.67 5.53 -0.34
CA SER A 53 -11.37 5.65 0.94
C SER A 53 -10.49 6.23 2.07
N GLY A 54 -9.19 6.37 1.83
CA GLY A 54 -8.23 6.85 2.82
C GLY A 54 -7.85 5.79 3.87
N ASP A 55 -8.19 4.52 3.65
CA ASP A 55 -7.78 3.42 4.52
C ASP A 55 -6.32 3.05 4.23
N ALA A 56 -5.40 3.78 4.85
CA ALA A 56 -3.96 3.59 4.72
C ALA A 56 -3.51 2.16 5.09
N SER A 57 -4.12 1.56 6.11
CA SER A 57 -3.78 0.22 6.58
C SER A 57 -4.20 -0.83 5.56
N GLU A 58 -5.40 -0.69 5.00
CA GLU A 58 -5.88 -1.59 3.95
C GLU A 58 -5.06 -1.42 2.67
N ALA A 59 -4.76 -0.19 2.26
CA ALA A 59 -3.95 0.08 1.06
C ALA A 59 -2.55 -0.54 1.17
N ALA A 60 -1.91 -0.48 2.35
CA ALA A 60 -0.61 -1.08 2.60
C ALA A 60 -0.60 -2.62 2.43
N LYS A 61 -1.73 -3.31 2.68
CA LYS A 61 -1.83 -4.77 2.48
C LYS A 61 -1.76 -5.16 1.02
N TRP A 62 -2.19 -4.30 0.10
CA TRP A 62 -2.28 -4.64 -1.33
C TRP A 62 -1.06 -4.23 -2.14
N VAL A 63 -0.07 -3.61 -1.50
CA VAL A 63 1.07 -3.00 -2.19
C VAL A 63 2.41 -3.55 -1.69
N ILE A 64 3.41 -3.45 -2.55
CA ILE A 64 4.83 -3.48 -2.22
C ILE A 64 5.34 -2.10 -2.62
N ASP A 65 5.47 -1.20 -1.64
CA ASP A 65 5.89 0.18 -1.87
C ASP A 65 7.38 0.33 -1.54
N THR A 66 8.19 0.44 -2.59
CA THR A 66 9.65 0.51 -2.47
C THR A 66 10.16 1.91 -2.15
N ARG A 67 9.26 2.90 -2.03
CA ARG A 67 9.62 4.28 -1.67
C ARG A 67 9.90 4.45 -0.18
N PHE A 68 9.47 3.51 0.66
CA PHE A 68 9.60 3.56 2.11
C PHE A 68 10.50 2.43 2.63
N ASN A 69 11.25 2.71 3.68
CA ASN A 69 12.16 1.73 4.29
C ASN A 69 11.47 0.87 5.36
N SER A 70 10.29 1.28 5.81
CA SER A 70 9.51 0.56 6.81
C SER A 70 8.00 0.71 6.59
N GLU A 71 7.24 -0.27 7.06
CA GLU A 71 5.77 -0.23 7.04
C GLU A 71 5.22 0.93 7.90
N GLN A 72 5.89 1.27 9.00
CA GLN A 72 5.48 2.37 9.87
C GLN A 72 5.58 3.72 9.15
N GLU A 73 6.68 3.94 8.42
CA GLU A 73 6.89 5.10 7.56
C GLU A 73 5.83 5.15 6.45
N GLN A 74 5.63 4.03 5.74
CA GLN A 74 4.60 3.93 4.70
C GLN A 74 3.19 4.29 5.21
N LEU A 75 2.77 3.72 6.35
CA LEU A 75 1.46 3.98 6.92
C LEU A 75 1.29 5.43 7.38
N LYS A 76 2.35 6.05 7.89
CA LYS A 76 2.35 7.46 8.27
C LYS A 76 2.11 8.34 7.03
N GLU A 77 2.90 8.14 5.98
CA GLU A 77 2.80 8.92 4.74
C GLU A 77 1.46 8.71 4.03
N TYR A 78 0.95 7.48 4.00
CA TYR A 78 -0.39 7.22 3.44
C TYR A 78 -1.48 7.98 4.19
N LYS A 79 -1.43 8.01 5.53
CA LYS A 79 -2.39 8.79 6.34
C LYS A 79 -2.29 10.29 6.09
N GLU A 80 -1.07 10.82 6.01
CA GLU A 80 -0.83 12.24 5.74
C GLU A 80 -1.27 12.65 4.32
N SER A 81 -1.19 11.71 3.36
CA SER A 81 -1.60 11.93 1.98
C SER A 81 -3.12 12.06 1.79
N VAL A 82 -3.95 11.49 2.68
CA VAL A 82 -5.42 11.51 2.54
C VAL A 82 -5.96 12.93 2.44
N SER A 83 -5.52 13.81 3.36
CA SER A 83 -5.95 15.21 3.41
C SER A 83 -5.46 16.03 2.21
N ASN A 84 -4.34 15.63 1.60
CA ASN A 84 -3.69 16.34 0.51
C ASN A 84 -3.83 15.60 -0.83
N ASN A 85 -4.73 14.61 -0.92
CA ASN A 85 -4.89 13.81 -2.13
C ASN A 85 -5.32 14.73 -3.29
N PRO A 86 -4.49 14.88 -4.35
CA PRO A 86 -4.78 15.82 -5.43
C PRO A 86 -5.78 15.26 -6.46
N PHE A 87 -6.29 14.05 -6.27
CA PHE A 87 -7.18 13.37 -7.21
C PHE A 87 -8.61 13.29 -6.69
N SER A 88 -9.58 13.56 -7.56
CA SER A 88 -11.02 13.48 -7.30
C SER A 88 -11.62 12.14 -7.68
N ASP A 89 -11.01 11.44 -8.64
CA ASP A 89 -11.48 10.16 -9.14
C ASP A 89 -10.31 9.27 -9.58
N VAL A 90 -10.51 7.96 -9.52
CA VAL A 90 -9.55 6.95 -9.96
C VAL A 90 -10.30 5.85 -10.70
N SER A 91 -9.83 5.50 -11.91
CA SER A 91 -10.47 4.52 -12.78
C SER A 91 -9.45 3.51 -13.30
N ILE A 92 -9.66 2.23 -13.02
CA ILE A 92 -8.85 1.14 -13.58
C ILE A 92 -9.35 0.89 -15.01
N LYS A 93 -8.50 1.10 -16.01
CA LYS A 93 -8.87 0.93 -17.42
C LYS A 93 -8.66 -0.47 -17.92
N ASN A 94 -7.52 -1.07 -17.58
CA ASN A 94 -7.19 -2.41 -18.02
C ASN A 94 -6.19 -3.07 -17.09
N VAL A 95 -6.18 -4.40 -17.09
CA VAL A 95 -5.18 -5.26 -16.48
C VAL A 95 -4.79 -6.31 -17.51
N VAL A 96 -3.52 -6.30 -17.92
CA VAL A 96 -2.99 -7.20 -18.95
C VAL A 96 -1.83 -8.02 -18.41
N SER A 97 -1.66 -9.25 -18.90
CA SER A 97 -0.48 -10.06 -18.60
C SER A 97 0.77 -9.45 -19.21
N ALA A 98 1.87 -9.43 -18.47
CA ALA A 98 3.20 -9.14 -18.97
C ALA A 98 3.95 -10.43 -19.32
N SER A 99 5.05 -10.32 -20.06
CA SER A 99 5.83 -11.46 -20.56
C SER A 99 6.55 -12.28 -19.48
N ASP A 100 6.71 -11.72 -18.29
CA ASP A 100 7.45 -12.28 -17.15
C ASP A 100 6.54 -12.99 -16.13
N GLY A 101 5.28 -13.23 -16.49
CA GLY A 101 4.29 -13.83 -15.58
C GLY A 101 3.77 -12.85 -14.53
N THR A 102 4.02 -11.54 -14.70
CA THR A 102 3.36 -10.48 -13.92
C THR A 102 2.14 -9.93 -14.67
N TYR A 103 1.41 -9.02 -14.03
CA TYR A 103 0.36 -8.25 -14.69
C TYR A 103 0.68 -6.77 -14.64
N THR A 104 0.07 -6.00 -15.52
CA THR A 104 0.21 -4.56 -15.58
C THR A 104 -1.17 -3.93 -15.63
N ALA A 105 -1.45 -3.04 -14.68
CA ALA A 105 -2.68 -2.26 -14.65
C ALA A 105 -2.46 -0.85 -15.16
N THR A 106 -3.37 -0.38 -16.02
CA THR A 106 -3.44 1.03 -16.41
C THR A 106 -4.55 1.70 -15.61
N VAL A 107 -4.19 2.77 -14.89
CA VAL A 107 -5.07 3.52 -14.01
C VAL A 107 -5.09 4.98 -14.43
N GLU A 108 -6.29 5.54 -14.58
CA GLU A 108 -6.49 6.97 -14.78
C GLU A 108 -6.81 7.65 -13.46
N LEU A 109 -6.15 8.78 -13.21
CA LEU A 109 -6.31 9.64 -12.04
C LEU A 109 -6.83 11.00 -12.50
N THR A 110 -8.01 11.40 -12.04
CA THR A 110 -8.60 12.71 -12.37
C THR A 110 -8.20 13.73 -11.32
N ARG A 111 -7.59 14.83 -11.75
CA ARG A 111 -7.11 15.92 -10.88
C ARG A 111 -8.24 16.78 -10.33
N LYS A 112 -8.16 17.15 -9.04
CA LYS A 112 -9.11 18.07 -8.39
C LYS A 112 -9.00 19.51 -8.87
N ASP A 113 -7.81 19.96 -9.23
CA ASP A 113 -7.51 21.37 -9.53
C ASP A 113 -7.93 21.80 -10.93
N ASP A 114 -7.74 20.94 -11.94
CA ASP A 114 -8.02 21.26 -13.34
C ASP A 114 -8.85 20.19 -14.10
N GLY A 115 -9.22 19.09 -13.44
CA GLY A 115 -9.94 17.98 -14.06
C GLY A 115 -9.12 17.17 -15.07
N SER A 116 -7.81 17.43 -15.18
CA SER A 116 -6.96 16.68 -16.10
C SER A 116 -6.79 15.22 -15.68
N ILE A 117 -6.65 14.35 -16.67
CA ILE A 117 -6.47 12.92 -16.48
C ILE A 117 -4.98 12.59 -16.58
N ASN A 118 -4.47 11.98 -15.52
CA ASN A 118 -3.13 11.41 -15.48
C ASN A 118 -3.23 9.88 -15.58
N THR A 119 -2.57 9.29 -16.57
CA THR A 119 -2.48 7.84 -16.71
C THR A 119 -1.23 7.31 -16.04
N VAL A 120 -1.39 6.37 -15.12
CA VAL A 120 -0.31 5.68 -14.42
C VAL A 120 -0.40 4.19 -14.69
N THR A 121 0.76 3.56 -14.80
CA THR A 121 0.85 2.12 -15.01
C THR A 121 1.46 1.48 -13.76
N TYR A 122 0.77 0.48 -13.22
CA TYR A 122 1.19 -0.25 -12.03
C TYR A 122 1.50 -1.70 -12.36
N PRO A 123 2.74 -2.17 -12.16
CA PRO A 123 3.04 -3.59 -12.16
C PRO A 123 2.33 -4.29 -11.00
N ILE A 124 1.87 -5.51 -11.22
CA ILE A 124 1.25 -6.37 -10.21
C ILE A 124 2.03 -7.67 -10.19
N ILE A 125 2.65 -7.95 -9.06
CA ILE A 125 3.57 -9.08 -8.90
C ILE A 125 3.06 -10.03 -7.82
N LYS A 126 3.37 -11.31 -7.96
CA LYS A 126 3.05 -12.31 -6.95
C LYS A 126 4.10 -12.31 -5.84
N LYS A 127 3.68 -12.19 -4.58
CA LYS A 127 4.53 -12.28 -3.39
C LYS A 127 3.92 -13.28 -2.41
N GLY A 128 4.56 -14.44 -2.28
CA GLY A 128 3.97 -15.59 -1.58
C GLY A 128 2.70 -16.05 -2.32
N ASP A 129 1.59 -16.19 -1.59
CA ASP A 129 0.31 -16.65 -2.13
C ASP A 129 -0.61 -15.50 -2.58
N SER A 130 -0.13 -14.26 -2.62
CA SER A 130 -0.95 -13.08 -2.95
C SER A 130 -0.35 -12.23 -4.05
N TRP A 131 -1.22 -11.67 -4.90
CA TRP A 131 -0.86 -10.64 -5.87
C TRP A 131 -0.84 -9.27 -5.19
N LYS A 132 0.20 -8.47 -5.47
CA LYS A 132 0.38 -7.14 -4.91
C LYS A 132 0.78 -6.14 -5.98
N VAL A 133 0.30 -4.92 -5.85
CA VAL A 133 0.68 -3.77 -6.67
C VAL A 133 2.10 -3.37 -6.30
N LEU A 134 2.99 -3.22 -7.27
CA LEU A 134 4.33 -2.67 -7.06
C LEU A 134 4.29 -1.16 -7.27
N VAL A 135 4.65 -0.40 -6.24
CA VAL A 135 4.80 1.04 -6.32
C VAL A 135 6.26 1.42 -6.11
N GLY A 136 6.78 2.21 -7.04
CA GLY A 136 8.14 2.74 -7.00
C GLY A 136 8.25 3.98 -7.87
N GLY A 137 9.26 4.80 -7.61
CA GLY A 137 9.61 5.94 -8.46
C GLY A 137 8.81 7.23 -8.26
N GLN A 138 8.87 8.09 -9.29
CA GLN A 138 8.41 9.49 -9.29
C GLN A 138 6.90 9.62 -9.12
N GLU A 139 6.50 10.60 -8.32
CA GLU A 139 5.10 10.99 -8.15
C GLU A 139 4.55 11.71 -9.38
N THR A 140 3.24 11.60 -9.58
CA THR A 140 2.56 12.36 -10.62
C THR A 140 2.45 13.82 -10.24
N LYS A 141 2.92 14.74 -11.10
CA LYS A 141 2.84 16.19 -10.90
C LYS A 141 1.66 16.78 -11.67
N SER A 142 1.15 17.94 -11.24
CA SER A 142 0.15 18.67 -12.02
C SER A 142 0.85 19.42 -13.16
N LYS A 143 0.15 19.65 -14.28
CA LYS A 143 0.71 20.40 -15.43
C LYS A 143 1.18 21.79 -15.01
N LYS A 144 0.50 22.40 -14.03
CA LYS A 144 0.90 23.69 -13.45
C LYS A 144 2.26 23.60 -12.74
N VAL A 145 2.48 22.56 -11.94
CA VAL A 145 3.75 22.32 -11.24
C VAL A 145 4.85 21.95 -12.23
N GLU A 146 4.56 21.11 -13.23
CA GLU A 146 5.50 20.77 -14.30
C GLU A 146 5.95 22.01 -15.06
N LYS A 147 5.00 22.86 -15.46
CA LYS A 147 5.30 24.13 -16.16
C LYS A 147 6.16 25.07 -15.30
N LEU A 148 5.92 25.14 -13.99
CA LEU A 148 6.70 25.96 -13.07
C LEU A 148 8.14 25.44 -12.92
N ILE A 149 8.31 24.13 -12.75
CA ILE A 149 9.64 23.52 -12.67
C ILE A 149 10.40 23.73 -13.97
N GLN A 150 9.73 23.56 -15.11
CA GLN A 150 10.31 23.78 -16.42
C GLN A 150 10.76 25.24 -16.60
N SER A 151 9.91 26.24 -16.25
CA SER A 151 10.29 27.65 -16.33
C SER A 151 11.48 28.01 -15.43
N GLN A 152 11.56 27.43 -14.23
CA GLN A 152 12.69 27.66 -13.32
C GLN A 152 13.99 27.00 -13.81
N SER A 153 13.90 25.87 -14.51
CA SER A 153 15.07 25.20 -15.11
C SER A 153 15.62 25.95 -16.33
N GLU A 154 14.76 26.63 -17.09
CA GLU A 154 15.14 27.45 -18.25
C GLU A 154 15.80 28.78 -17.81
N GLU A 155 15.30 29.41 -16.74
CA GLU A 155 15.91 30.62 -16.15
C GLU A 155 17.29 30.34 -15.53
N ASN A 156 17.48 29.18 -14.89
CA ASN A 156 18.77 28.82 -14.27
C ASN A 156 19.85 28.41 -15.29
N SER A 157 19.50 28.24 -16.57
CA SER A 157 20.45 27.88 -17.64
C SER A 157 21.06 29.10 -18.36
N THR A 158 20.71 30.33 -17.96
CA THR A 158 21.29 31.58 -18.54
C THR A 158 22.13 32.41 -17.56
N SER A 159 22.25 32.00 -16.28
CA SER A 159 23.16 32.67 -15.34
C SER A 159 24.57 32.09 -15.41
N SER A 160 25.36 32.63 -16.33
CA SER A 160 26.83 32.53 -16.30
C SER A 160 27.34 33.12 -14.98
N VAL A 161 27.46 32.30 -13.94
CA VAL A 161 28.21 32.62 -12.73
C VAL A 161 29.68 32.76 -13.15
N LYS A 162 30.12 33.99 -13.38
CA LYS A 162 31.55 34.32 -13.34
C LYS A 162 32.03 34.03 -11.92
N PRO A 163 33.04 33.17 -11.70
CA PRO A 163 33.65 33.10 -10.40
C PRO A 163 34.34 34.45 -10.14
N SER A 164 33.88 35.16 -9.11
CA SER A 164 34.66 36.25 -8.52
C SER A 164 35.98 35.68 -8.06
N ALA A 165 37.04 35.95 -8.82
CA ALA A 165 38.40 35.67 -8.42
C ALA A 165 38.69 36.43 -7.13
N VAL A 166 38.92 35.69 -6.06
CA VAL A 166 39.56 36.21 -4.85
C VAL A 166 41.03 36.41 -5.21
N GLU A 167 41.45 37.65 -5.43
CA GLU A 167 42.87 37.99 -5.50
C GLU A 167 43.48 37.83 -4.09
N LEU A 168 44.21 36.73 -3.90
CA LEU A 168 45.14 36.55 -2.80
C LEU A 168 46.38 37.41 -3.07
N THR A 169 46.43 38.60 -2.49
CA THR A 169 47.66 39.41 -2.47
C THR A 169 48.71 38.73 -1.60
N SER A 170 49.73 38.18 -2.26
CA SER A 170 50.99 37.72 -1.69
C SER A 170 51.77 38.90 -1.12
N TYR A 171 52.06 38.90 0.18
CA TYR A 171 53.05 39.78 0.79
C TYR A 171 54.38 39.02 0.92
N GLY A 172 55.30 39.31 -0.02
CA GLY A 172 56.71 38.93 0.06
C GLY A 172 57.57 40.20 0.01
N VAL A 173 58.28 40.46 1.11
CA VAL A 173 59.21 41.59 1.28
C VAL A 173 60.49 41.32 0.50
N ASN A 174 61.02 42.33 -0.20
CA ASN A 174 62.36 42.29 -0.77
C ASN A 174 63.20 43.48 -0.25
N PHE A 175 64.38 43.10 0.26
CA PHE A 175 65.51 43.85 0.83
C PHE A 175 65.42 44.29 2.30
#